data_AF-A0A9P6D7Y0-F1
#
_entry.id   AF-A0A9P6D7Y0-F1
#
_cell.length_a   1.000
_cell.length_b   1.000
_cell.length_c   1.000
_cell.angle_alpha   90.00
_cell.angle_beta   90.00
_cell.angle_gamma   90.00
#
_symmetry.space_group_name_H-M   'P 1'
#
loop_
_entity.id
_entity.type
_entity.pdbx_description
1 polymer ?
#
loop_
_entity_poly.entity_id
_entity_poly.type
_entity_poly.pdbx_seq_one_letter_code
_entity_poly.pdbx_strand_id
1 'polypeptide(L)'
;MKEIDSHFNHATKFLLTHQARRQYIHPHDAAIYKVKFFSDYIDNPDDSFVPLDYNASEPEIRRFVETQLAVKKYGLFKILLDEGLLPREVNRKSDPDQYLELAIAVFRCLSCFQPCVGWEEAVAHLHSRREKWSAGERYNFCKPAYQALRSMVDVLGLGSESLGTLTHTDLDNLNRRFVCKTCTLRKDGGTYSLPSLTWRECLRHAVGATLHVPEFDVLTSSLTPHLLACEDPFPPPSQPVWGCLHCVSYGEPPTKAGAIHHNCKTHNIANPVENVDFSFIHTPKFPKRGRFLVGLEENANQRCLRCPSGTYKLWTNKDGDLSRHLLDAHGIKLTDLIEGVDWERLEVVEDDSWIVEAMNNH
;
A
#
# COMPACT_ATOMS: atom_id res chain seq x y z
N MET A 1 -32.32 -21.19 -2.15
CA MET A 1 -31.21 -20.45 -1.50
C MET A 1 -29.82 -20.99 -1.84
N LYS A 2 -29.43 -22.23 -1.47
CA LYS A 2 -28.06 -22.74 -1.75
C LYS A 2 -27.65 -22.70 -3.23
N GLU A 3 -28.57 -22.98 -4.15
CA GLU A 3 -28.30 -22.89 -5.60
C GLU A 3 -28.22 -21.45 -6.11
N ILE A 4 -29.01 -20.52 -5.55
CA ILE A 4 -28.92 -19.09 -5.84
C ILE A 4 -27.56 -18.57 -5.39
N ASP A 5 -27.16 -18.92 -4.17
CA ASP A 5 -25.85 -18.54 -3.63
C ASP A 5 -24.73 -19.13 -4.48
N SER A 6 -24.86 -20.36 -4.97
CA SER A 6 -23.90 -20.97 -5.88
C SER A 6 -23.82 -20.26 -7.24
N HIS A 7 -24.96 -19.98 -7.88
CA HIS A 7 -25.00 -19.29 -9.18
C HIS A 7 -24.54 -17.84 -9.08
N PHE A 8 -24.97 -17.13 -8.03
CA PHE A 8 -24.46 -15.81 -7.74
C PHE A 8 -22.95 -15.88 -7.52
N ASN A 9 -22.47 -16.69 -6.58
CA ASN A 9 -21.04 -16.86 -6.34
C ASN A 9 -20.27 -17.34 -7.57
N HIS A 10 -20.89 -17.90 -8.59
CA HIS A 10 -20.26 -18.23 -9.86
C HIS A 10 -20.24 -17.03 -10.82
N ALA A 11 -21.35 -16.30 -10.94
CA ALA A 11 -21.47 -15.14 -11.79
C ALA A 11 -20.75 -13.90 -11.24
N THR A 12 -20.92 -13.50 -9.97
CA THR A 12 -20.14 -12.39 -9.36
C THR A 12 -18.65 -12.66 -9.49
N LYS A 13 -18.28 -13.94 -9.29
CA LYS A 13 -16.94 -14.44 -9.50
C LYS A 13 -16.55 -14.14 -10.95
N PHE A 14 -17.22 -14.68 -11.98
CA PHE A 14 -16.86 -14.45 -13.39
C PHE A 14 -16.76 -12.95 -13.78
N LEU A 15 -17.58 -12.08 -13.20
CA LEU A 15 -17.67 -10.66 -13.56
C LEU A 15 -16.57 -9.79 -12.97
N LEU A 16 -16.09 -10.15 -11.78
CA LEU A 16 -14.96 -9.50 -11.12
C LEU A 16 -13.61 -9.91 -11.75
N THR A 17 -13.62 -10.72 -12.82
CA THR A 17 -12.39 -11.18 -13.46
C THR A 17 -11.67 -10.13 -14.30
N HIS A 18 -12.37 -9.11 -14.82
CA HIS A 18 -11.84 -8.28 -15.91
C HIS A 18 -11.84 -6.76 -15.68
N GLN A 19 -12.57 -6.21 -14.69
CA GLN A 19 -12.70 -4.75 -14.56
C GLN A 19 -12.54 -4.16 -13.15
N ALA A 20 -12.39 -4.97 -12.11
CA ALA A 20 -12.07 -4.48 -10.77
C ALA A 20 -10.96 -5.36 -10.19
N ARG A 21 -9.77 -4.77 -9.97
CA ARG A 21 -8.64 -5.42 -9.30
C ARG A 21 -9.15 -6.10 -8.03
N ARG A 22 -9.05 -7.43 -8.03
CA ARG A 22 -9.84 -8.37 -7.24
C ARG A 22 -9.57 -8.24 -5.74
N GLN A 23 -10.50 -7.62 -5.04
CA GLN A 23 -10.82 -7.88 -3.64
C GLN A 23 -12.33 -7.93 -3.47
N TYR A 24 -12.80 -9.10 -3.02
CA TYR A 24 -14.12 -9.58 -2.63
C TYR A 24 -15.29 -8.59 -2.38
N ILE A 25 -15.62 -7.67 -3.30
CA ILE A 25 -16.92 -7.02 -3.21
C ILE A 25 -17.98 -8.05 -3.59
N HIS A 26 -18.37 -8.89 -2.63
CA HIS A 26 -19.69 -9.48 -2.66
C HIS A 26 -20.66 -8.35 -2.33
N PRO A 27 -21.53 -7.93 -3.27
CA PRO A 27 -22.73 -7.21 -2.88
C PRO A 27 -23.35 -7.95 -1.70
N HIS A 28 -23.81 -7.22 -0.68
CA HIS A 28 -24.49 -7.82 0.45
C HIS A 28 -25.57 -8.79 -0.08
N ASP A 29 -25.58 -10.05 0.37
CA ASP A 29 -26.42 -11.12 -0.20
C ASP A 29 -27.89 -10.71 -0.34
N ALA A 30 -28.41 -9.91 0.59
CA ALA A 30 -29.77 -9.37 0.50
C ALA A 30 -30.05 -8.39 -0.67
N ALA A 31 -29.05 -7.67 -1.19
CA ALA A 31 -29.23 -6.69 -2.26
C ALA A 31 -29.29 -7.35 -3.63
N ILE A 32 -28.57 -8.46 -3.81
CA ILE A 32 -28.58 -9.22 -5.06
C ILE A 32 -29.89 -9.98 -5.24
N TYR A 33 -30.54 -10.43 -4.16
CA TYR A 33 -31.90 -10.97 -4.23
C TYR A 33 -32.95 -9.95 -4.73
N LYS A 34 -32.61 -8.65 -4.80
CA LYS A 34 -33.48 -7.62 -5.39
C LYS A 34 -33.27 -7.41 -6.89
N VAL A 35 -32.24 -8.02 -7.49
CA VAL A 35 -32.11 -8.02 -8.95
C VAL A 35 -33.28 -8.85 -9.48
N LYS A 36 -34.02 -8.29 -10.43
CA LYS A 36 -35.27 -8.85 -10.96
C LYS A 36 -35.15 -10.36 -11.25
N PHE A 37 -34.05 -10.78 -11.86
CA PHE A 37 -33.78 -12.19 -12.12
C PHE A 37 -33.81 -13.08 -10.86
N PHE A 38 -33.21 -12.66 -9.74
CA PHE A 38 -33.24 -13.43 -8.50
C PHE A 38 -34.54 -13.27 -7.73
N SER A 39 -35.18 -12.09 -7.77
CA SER A 39 -36.50 -11.92 -7.15
C SER A 39 -37.53 -12.79 -7.86
N ASP A 40 -37.55 -12.81 -9.20
CA ASP A 40 -38.46 -13.64 -9.98
C ASP A 40 -38.27 -15.14 -9.69
N TYR A 41 -37.03 -15.56 -9.41
CA TYR A 41 -36.74 -16.94 -8.98
C TYR A 41 -37.20 -17.22 -7.53
N ILE A 42 -37.01 -16.27 -6.60
CA ILE A 42 -37.43 -16.41 -5.20
C ILE A 42 -38.94 -16.37 -5.05
N ASP A 43 -39.62 -15.55 -5.85
CA ASP A 43 -41.06 -15.29 -5.78
C ASP A 43 -41.88 -16.24 -6.68
N ASN A 44 -41.25 -17.26 -7.28
CA ASN A 44 -41.93 -18.24 -8.14
C ASN A 44 -42.91 -19.10 -7.29
N PRO A 45 -44.24 -18.99 -7.50
CA PRO A 45 -45.24 -19.62 -6.65
C PRO A 45 -45.30 -21.15 -6.79
N ASP A 46 -44.80 -21.69 -7.91
CA ASP A 46 -44.89 -23.12 -8.22
C ASP A 46 -43.79 -23.95 -7.52
N ASP A 47 -42.85 -23.29 -6.83
CA ASP A 47 -41.65 -23.88 -6.21
C ASP A 47 -40.89 -24.81 -7.19
N SER A 48 -41.11 -24.60 -8.50
CA SER A 48 -40.48 -25.36 -9.55
C SER A 48 -39.05 -24.84 -9.66
N PHE A 49 -38.11 -25.67 -9.21
CA PHE A 49 -36.67 -25.43 -9.34
C PHE A 49 -36.28 -25.49 -10.82
N VAL A 50 -36.62 -24.46 -11.59
CA VAL A 50 -36.09 -24.27 -12.93
C VAL A 50 -34.62 -23.90 -12.77
N PRO A 51 -33.67 -24.67 -13.31
CA PRO A 51 -32.26 -24.31 -13.24
C PRO A 51 -32.05 -22.91 -13.78
N LEU A 52 -31.29 -22.10 -13.03
CA LEU A 52 -30.94 -20.74 -13.47
C LEU A 52 -30.14 -20.83 -14.77
N ASP A 53 -30.63 -20.20 -15.84
CA ASP A 53 -29.86 -20.05 -17.07
C ASP A 53 -28.71 -19.08 -16.81
N TYR A 54 -27.51 -19.65 -16.60
CA TYR A 54 -26.30 -18.88 -16.31
C TYR A 54 -26.02 -17.82 -17.38
N ASN A 55 -26.17 -18.18 -18.66
CA ASN A 55 -25.85 -17.29 -19.77
C ASN A 55 -26.82 -16.11 -19.84
N ALA A 56 -28.10 -16.33 -19.50
CA ALA A 56 -29.09 -15.26 -19.40
C ALA A 56 -28.87 -14.37 -18.16
N SER A 57 -28.40 -14.97 -17.06
CA SER A 57 -28.19 -14.25 -15.78
C SER A 57 -26.94 -13.38 -15.74
N GLU A 58 -25.87 -13.79 -16.46
CA GLU A 58 -24.56 -13.16 -16.35
C GLU A 58 -24.58 -11.65 -16.64
N PRO A 59 -25.19 -11.15 -17.73
CA PRO A 59 -25.21 -9.72 -18.04
C PRO A 59 -25.96 -8.89 -16.98
N GLU A 60 -27.00 -9.44 -16.36
CA GLU A 60 -27.74 -8.75 -15.31
C GLU A 60 -26.92 -8.62 -14.04
N ILE A 61 -26.22 -9.69 -13.65
CA ILE A 61 -25.33 -9.72 -12.49
C ILE A 61 -24.16 -8.76 -12.74
N ARG A 62 -23.64 -8.71 -13.98
CA ARG A 62 -22.55 -7.80 -14.41
C ARG A 62 -22.95 -6.38 -14.15
N ARG A 63 -24.07 -5.99 -14.76
CA ARG A 63 -24.65 -4.65 -14.65
C ARG A 63 -24.93 -4.29 -13.20
N PHE A 64 -25.43 -5.23 -12.40
CA PHE A 64 -25.66 -4.99 -10.97
C PHE A 64 -24.34 -4.71 -10.23
N VAL A 65 -23.32 -5.55 -10.39
CA VAL A 65 -22.00 -5.38 -9.75
C VAL A 65 -21.36 -4.06 -10.18
N GLU A 66 -21.33 -3.77 -11.47
CA GLU A 66 -20.81 -2.51 -12.03
C GLU A 66 -21.56 -1.30 -11.48
N THR A 67 -22.89 -1.38 -11.37
CA THR A 67 -23.70 -0.32 -10.76
C THR A 67 -23.33 -0.12 -9.29
N GLN A 68 -23.18 -1.20 -8.52
CA GLN A 68 -22.77 -1.11 -7.11
C GLN A 68 -21.36 -0.52 -6.95
N LEU A 69 -20.43 -0.91 -7.81
CA LEU A 69 -19.08 -0.36 -7.89
C LEU A 69 -19.12 1.14 -8.18
N ALA A 70 -19.86 1.55 -9.21
CA ALA A 70 -20.00 2.95 -9.61
C ALA A 70 -20.60 3.81 -8.49
N VAL A 71 -21.64 3.32 -7.79
CA VAL A 71 -22.24 4.00 -6.64
C VAL A 71 -21.22 4.19 -5.51
N LYS A 72 -20.39 3.18 -5.23
CA LYS A 72 -19.35 3.25 -4.19
C LYS A 72 -18.23 4.21 -4.56
N LYS A 73 -17.71 4.12 -5.80
CA LYS A 73 -16.70 5.03 -6.35
C LYS A 73 -17.19 6.47 -6.31
N TYR A 74 -18.40 6.71 -6.80
CA TYR A 74 -19.02 8.04 -6.76
C TYR A 74 -19.15 8.58 -5.34
N GLY A 75 -19.48 7.73 -4.38
CA GLY A 75 -19.58 8.16 -2.99
C GLY A 75 -18.23 8.55 -2.35
N LEU A 76 -17.14 7.86 -2.68
CA LEU A 76 -15.78 8.30 -2.30
C LEU A 76 -15.37 9.59 -3.01
N PHE A 77 -15.65 9.69 -4.31
CA PHE A 77 -15.42 10.89 -5.10
C PHE A 77 -16.19 12.10 -4.55
N LYS A 78 -17.43 11.89 -4.09
CA LYS A 78 -18.22 12.92 -3.44
C LYS A 78 -17.54 13.44 -2.16
N ILE A 79 -16.88 12.59 -1.37
CA ILE A 79 -16.11 13.05 -0.21
C ILE A 79 -15.02 14.04 -0.64
N LEU A 80 -14.30 13.77 -1.74
CA LEU A 80 -13.27 14.68 -2.26
C LEU A 80 -13.86 16.01 -2.75
N LEU A 81 -15.02 15.97 -3.40
CA LEU A 81 -15.76 17.17 -3.82
C LEU A 81 -16.21 18.00 -2.61
N ASP A 82 -16.82 17.37 -1.61
CA ASP A 82 -17.36 18.03 -0.43
C ASP A 82 -16.25 18.68 0.42
N GLU A 83 -15.03 18.12 0.41
CA GLU A 83 -13.84 18.69 1.05
C GLU A 83 -13.14 19.78 0.22
N GLY A 84 -13.59 20.04 -1.02
CA GLY A 84 -13.01 21.08 -1.87
C GLY A 84 -11.58 20.80 -2.34
N LEU A 85 -11.21 19.52 -2.44
CA LEU A 85 -9.84 19.10 -2.81
C LEU A 85 -9.62 19.02 -4.32
N LEU A 86 -10.69 19.05 -5.10
CA LEU A 86 -10.65 18.93 -6.55
C LEU A 86 -10.76 20.31 -7.21
N PRO A 87 -10.23 20.47 -8.44
CA PRO A 87 -10.39 21.70 -9.21
C PRO A 87 -11.87 22.11 -9.34
N ARG A 88 -12.13 23.41 -9.45
CA ARG A 88 -13.51 23.96 -9.43
C ARG A 88 -14.38 23.48 -10.58
N GLU A 89 -13.75 23.07 -11.68
CA GLU A 89 -14.39 22.57 -12.89
C GLU A 89 -14.94 21.14 -12.68
N VAL A 90 -14.34 20.41 -11.73
CA VAL A 90 -14.74 19.05 -11.37
C VAL A 90 -16.07 19.08 -10.65
N ASN A 91 -17.00 18.27 -11.12
CA ASN A 91 -18.36 18.25 -10.60
C ASN A 91 -18.91 16.82 -10.57
N ARG A 92 -20.16 16.66 -10.14
CA ARG A 92 -20.82 15.36 -9.99
C ARG A 92 -20.97 14.54 -11.28
N LYS A 93 -20.74 15.14 -12.45
CA LYS A 93 -20.76 14.44 -13.75
C LYS A 93 -19.38 13.99 -14.21
N SER A 94 -18.31 14.41 -13.53
CA SER A 94 -16.96 13.98 -13.85
C SER A 94 -16.78 12.49 -13.52
N ASP A 95 -15.89 11.82 -14.25
CA ASP A 95 -15.56 10.42 -14.02
C ASP A 95 -14.83 10.24 -12.68
N PRO A 96 -15.41 9.53 -11.70
CA PRO A 96 -14.77 9.29 -10.41
C PRO A 96 -13.41 8.61 -10.51
N ASP A 97 -13.20 7.75 -11.51
CA ASP A 97 -12.01 6.89 -11.59
C ASP A 97 -10.73 7.71 -11.70
N GLN A 98 -10.74 8.76 -12.52
CA GLN A 98 -9.59 9.65 -12.67
C GLN A 98 -9.15 10.28 -11.33
N TYR A 99 -10.09 10.64 -10.46
CA TYR A 99 -9.79 11.33 -9.20
C TYR A 99 -9.49 10.39 -8.05
N LEU A 100 -9.97 9.15 -8.11
CA LEU A 100 -9.66 8.12 -7.13
C LEU A 100 -8.25 7.54 -7.32
N GLU A 101 -7.60 7.75 -8.46
CA GLU A 101 -6.18 7.43 -8.67
C GLU A 101 -5.22 8.50 -8.08
N LEU A 102 -5.74 9.69 -7.76
CA LEU A 102 -4.91 10.76 -7.21
C LEU A 102 -4.39 10.41 -5.81
N ALA A 103 -3.15 10.80 -5.51
CA ALA A 103 -2.55 10.59 -4.20
C ALA A 103 -3.34 11.25 -3.07
N ILE A 104 -4.04 12.36 -3.37
CA ILE A 104 -4.91 13.09 -2.43
C ILE A 104 -6.20 12.35 -2.08
N ALA A 105 -6.53 11.26 -2.77
CA ALA A 105 -7.70 10.43 -2.48
C ALA A 105 -7.47 9.58 -1.21
N VAL A 106 -7.29 10.24 -0.06
CA VAL A 106 -7.00 9.62 1.23
C VAL A 106 -8.24 9.57 2.12
N PHE A 107 -8.74 8.36 2.34
CA PHE A 107 -9.94 8.11 3.11
C PHE A 107 -9.60 7.45 4.43
N ARG A 108 -10.39 7.68 5.48
CA ARG A 108 -10.29 6.98 6.75
C ARG A 108 -11.39 5.95 6.84
N CYS A 109 -11.03 4.67 6.90
CA CYS A 109 -11.99 3.61 7.16
C CYS A 109 -12.52 3.73 8.60
N LEU A 110 -13.83 3.91 8.77
CA LEU A 110 -14.44 4.05 10.11
C LEU A 110 -14.46 2.74 10.91
N SER A 111 -14.27 1.57 10.26
CA SER A 111 -14.24 0.28 10.96
C SER A 111 -12.89 -0.06 11.59
N CYS A 112 -11.78 0.29 10.95
CA CYS A 112 -10.43 -0.04 11.45
C CYS A 112 -9.53 1.19 11.66
N PHE A 113 -10.08 2.38 11.42
CA PHE A 113 -9.42 3.69 11.57
C PHE A 113 -8.14 3.88 10.75
N GLN A 114 -7.84 3.01 9.79
CA GLN A 114 -6.68 3.11 8.91
C GLN A 114 -6.95 4.08 7.76
N PRO A 115 -5.93 4.82 7.29
CA PRO A 115 -6.00 5.51 6.01
C PRO A 115 -6.03 4.48 4.87
N CYS A 116 -6.81 4.77 3.84
CA CYS A 116 -6.91 4.05 2.59
C CYS A 116 -6.64 5.06 1.47
N VAL A 117 -5.67 4.78 0.61
CA VAL A 117 -5.37 5.63 -0.55
C VAL A 117 -5.99 5.07 -1.81
N GLY A 118 -6.78 5.91 -2.47
CA GLY A 118 -7.45 5.59 -3.72
C GLY A 118 -8.54 4.54 -3.60
N TRP A 119 -9.02 4.08 -4.75
CA TRP A 119 -10.09 3.10 -4.84
C TRP A 119 -9.65 1.72 -4.35
N GLU A 120 -8.45 1.25 -4.72
CA GLU A 120 -7.96 -0.09 -4.43
C GLU A 120 -7.82 -0.38 -2.93
N GLU A 121 -7.32 0.57 -2.14
CA GLU A 121 -7.25 0.37 -0.69
C GLU A 121 -8.61 0.57 -0.04
N ALA A 122 -9.43 1.52 -0.52
CA ALA A 122 -10.76 1.73 0.04
C ALA A 122 -11.65 0.50 -0.18
N VAL A 123 -11.59 -0.13 -1.36
CA VAL A 123 -12.36 -1.34 -1.66
C VAL A 123 -11.92 -2.52 -0.78
N ALA A 124 -10.63 -2.65 -0.47
CA ALA A 124 -10.08 -3.66 0.43
C ALA A 124 -10.75 -3.65 1.82
N HIS A 125 -11.20 -2.48 2.26
CA HIS A 125 -11.82 -2.27 3.56
C HIS A 125 -13.36 -2.37 3.54
N LEU A 126 -13.99 -2.58 2.37
CA LEU A 126 -15.44 -2.74 2.24
C LEU A 126 -15.99 -4.09 2.76
N HIS A 127 -15.12 -5.06 3.02
CA HIS A 127 -15.45 -6.46 3.27
C HIS A 127 -16.12 -6.77 4.63
N SER A 128 -16.43 -5.77 5.43
CA SER A 128 -17.16 -5.99 6.69
C SER A 128 -18.63 -6.36 6.40
N ARG A 129 -18.91 -7.66 6.57
CA ARG A 129 -20.08 -8.48 6.19
C ARG A 129 -21.46 -7.98 6.65
N ARG A 130 -21.59 -6.79 7.26
CA ARG A 130 -22.74 -6.46 8.11
C ARG A 130 -23.69 -5.35 7.65
N GLU A 131 -23.48 -4.61 6.55
CA GLU A 131 -24.30 -3.40 6.31
C GLU A 131 -24.75 -3.16 4.86
N LYS A 132 -25.99 -2.66 4.75
CA LYS A 132 -26.54 -1.93 3.60
C LYS A 132 -25.79 -0.60 3.51
N TRP A 133 -25.27 -0.22 2.36
CA TRP A 133 -24.29 0.86 2.29
C TRP A 133 -24.64 1.99 1.35
N SER A 134 -24.48 3.22 1.87
CA SER A 134 -24.10 4.40 1.10
C SER A 134 -22.65 4.78 1.48
N ALA A 135 -21.81 5.20 0.53
CA ALA A 135 -20.37 5.36 0.79
C ALA A 135 -20.01 6.37 1.89
N GLY A 136 -20.91 7.29 2.24
CA GLY A 136 -20.71 8.27 3.31
C GLY A 136 -20.80 7.71 4.73
N GLU A 137 -21.20 6.45 4.91
CA GLU A 137 -21.39 5.87 6.25
C GLU A 137 -20.14 5.21 6.83
N ARG A 138 -19.07 5.03 6.04
CA ARG A 138 -17.89 4.25 6.48
C ARG A 138 -16.55 4.77 6.04
N TYR A 139 -16.53 5.79 5.19
CA TYR A 139 -15.32 6.56 4.93
C TYR A 139 -15.58 8.01 5.24
N ASN A 140 -14.61 8.62 5.91
CA ASN A 140 -14.48 10.07 5.98
C ASN A 140 -13.19 10.47 5.27
N PHE A 141 -13.07 11.73 4.91
CA PHE A 141 -11.79 12.26 4.47
C PHE A 141 -10.75 12.17 5.60
N CYS A 142 -9.54 11.71 5.27
CA CYS A 142 -8.49 11.52 6.24
C CYS A 142 -7.58 12.75 6.33
N LYS A 143 -8.06 13.80 7.01
CA LYS A 143 -7.31 15.07 7.15
C LYS A 143 -5.86 14.91 7.67
N PRO A 144 -5.56 14.10 8.71
CA PRO A 144 -4.16 13.91 9.15
C PRO A 144 -3.28 13.27 8.09
N ALA A 145 -3.79 12.26 7.36
CA ALA A 145 -3.05 11.64 6.26
C ALA A 145 -2.82 12.65 5.12
N TYR A 146 -3.83 13.45 4.76
CA TYR A 146 -3.68 14.47 3.73
C TYR A 146 -2.63 15.52 4.09
N GLN A 147 -2.58 15.96 5.35
CA GLN A 147 -1.55 16.89 5.82
C GLN A 147 -0.16 16.29 5.74
N ALA A 148 0.00 15.02 6.12
CA ALA A 148 1.25 14.28 5.96
C ALA A 148 1.66 14.17 4.49
N LEU A 149 0.71 13.85 3.60
CA LEU A 149 0.94 13.80 2.16
C LEU A 149 1.46 15.13 1.62
N ARG A 150 0.82 16.23 2.00
CA ARG A 150 1.24 17.57 1.59
C ARG A 150 2.66 17.88 2.05
N SER A 151 2.97 17.63 3.32
CA SER A 151 4.33 17.80 3.85
C SER A 151 5.35 16.95 3.08
N MET A 152 5.01 15.71 2.72
CA MET A 152 5.88 14.86 1.90
C MET A 152 6.11 15.42 0.50
N VAL A 153 5.06 15.89 -0.17
CA VAL A 153 5.17 16.50 -1.50
C VAL A 153 6.06 17.75 -1.47
N ASP A 154 5.95 18.54 -0.39
CA ASP A 154 6.79 19.72 -0.19
C ASP A 154 8.27 19.34 -0.02
N VAL A 155 8.61 18.37 0.85
CA VAL A 155 10.02 17.94 1.03
C VAL A 155 10.59 17.16 -0.15
N LEU A 156 9.75 16.60 -1.02
CA LEU A 156 10.17 16.02 -2.29
C LEU A 156 10.49 17.07 -3.36
N GLY A 157 10.18 18.35 -3.11
CA GLY A 157 10.37 19.43 -4.08
C GLY A 157 9.43 19.35 -5.28
N LEU A 158 8.30 18.64 -5.16
CA LEU A 158 7.34 18.46 -6.26
C LEU A 158 6.36 19.64 -6.42
N GLY A 159 6.32 20.54 -5.43
CA GLY A 159 5.44 21.71 -5.40
C GLY A 159 4.00 21.37 -5.01
N SER A 160 3.35 22.27 -4.29
CA SER A 160 1.98 22.06 -3.79
C SER A 160 0.92 21.94 -4.90
N GLU A 161 1.20 22.50 -6.07
CA GLU A 161 0.39 22.43 -7.28
C GLU A 161 0.31 21.01 -7.86
N SER A 162 1.32 20.17 -7.60
CA SER A 162 1.34 18.78 -8.07
C SER A 162 0.31 17.90 -7.37
N LEU A 163 -0.19 18.29 -6.18
CA LEU A 163 -1.18 17.50 -5.43
C LEU A 163 -2.48 17.23 -6.22
N GLY A 164 -2.84 18.11 -7.16
CA GLY A 164 -4.02 17.94 -8.00
C GLY A 164 -3.84 16.96 -9.17
N THR A 165 -2.61 16.54 -9.47
CA THR A 165 -2.29 15.70 -10.63
C THR A 165 -1.51 14.44 -10.26
N LEU A 166 -0.83 14.44 -9.12
CA LEU A 166 0.00 13.33 -8.66
C LEU A 166 -0.87 12.12 -8.32
N THR A 167 -0.60 10.98 -8.95
CA THR A 167 -1.27 9.71 -8.65
C THR A 167 -0.58 8.99 -7.49
N HIS A 168 -1.28 8.06 -6.83
CA HIS A 168 -0.63 7.20 -5.84
C HIS A 168 0.46 6.33 -6.46
N THR A 169 0.33 5.97 -7.75
CA THR A 169 1.32 5.19 -8.50
C THR A 169 2.59 6.01 -8.74
N ASP A 170 2.47 7.31 -9.00
CA ASP A 170 3.64 8.19 -9.14
C ASP A 170 4.46 8.20 -7.84
N LEU A 171 3.81 8.32 -6.68
CA LEU A 171 4.48 8.27 -5.38
C LEU A 171 5.08 6.91 -5.05
N ASP A 172 4.42 5.82 -5.41
CA ASP A 172 4.98 4.46 -5.27
C ASP A 172 6.26 4.33 -6.13
N ASN A 173 6.24 4.84 -7.36
CA ASN A 173 7.36 4.78 -8.30
C ASN A 173 8.56 5.64 -7.89
N LEU A 174 8.35 6.75 -7.17
CA LEU A 174 9.45 7.52 -6.60
C LEU A 174 10.30 6.69 -5.64
N ASN A 175 9.69 5.69 -4.99
CA ASN A 175 10.31 4.74 -4.05
C ASN A 175 11.24 5.43 -3.03
N ARG A 176 10.87 6.66 -2.62
CA ARG A 176 11.60 7.42 -1.61
C ARG A 176 11.35 6.86 -0.22
N ARG A 177 12.22 7.23 0.70
CA ARG A 177 12.11 6.90 2.11
C ARG A 177 12.10 8.17 2.92
N PHE A 178 11.37 8.15 4.03
CA PHE A 178 11.14 9.29 4.88
C PHE A 178 11.48 8.94 6.33
N VAL A 179 11.76 9.96 7.13
CA VAL A 179 11.84 9.88 8.59
C VAL A 179 10.88 10.90 9.20
N CYS A 180 10.35 10.60 10.38
CA CYS A 180 9.53 11.55 11.13
C CYS A 180 10.41 12.32 12.13
N LYS A 181 10.51 13.63 11.95
CA LYS A 181 11.33 14.55 12.76
C LYS A 181 10.82 14.71 14.19
N THR A 182 9.52 14.54 14.39
CA THR A 182 8.86 14.76 15.69
C THR A 182 8.73 13.49 16.53
N CYS A 183 9.16 12.34 16.00
CA CYS A 183 9.21 11.10 16.76
C CYS A 183 10.39 11.08 17.74
N THR A 184 10.16 10.56 18.94
CA THR A 184 11.21 10.31 19.91
C THR A 184 12.26 9.35 19.34
N LEU A 185 13.53 9.70 19.53
CA LEU A 185 14.64 8.85 19.12
C LEU A 185 14.59 7.51 19.83
N ARG A 186 14.92 6.45 19.11
CA ARG A 186 14.96 5.09 19.67
C ARG A 186 16.39 4.61 19.72
N LYS A 187 16.79 4.10 20.88
CA LYS A 187 18.08 3.46 21.06
C LYS A 187 17.94 1.97 20.77
N ASP A 188 18.51 1.52 19.65
CA ASP A 188 18.54 0.11 19.24
C ASP A 188 19.99 -0.31 18.97
N GLY A 189 20.42 -1.46 19.50
CA GLY A 189 21.86 -1.80 19.54
C GLY A 189 22.72 -0.75 20.27
N GLY A 190 22.08 0.15 21.02
CA GLY A 190 22.69 1.31 21.64
C GLY A 190 23.14 2.40 20.68
N THR A 191 22.61 2.46 19.47
CA THR A 191 22.68 3.61 18.55
C THR A 191 21.31 4.27 18.47
N TYR A 192 21.27 5.60 18.50
CA TYR A 192 20.04 6.34 18.25
C TYR A 192 19.59 6.23 16.80
N SER A 193 18.31 5.96 16.59
CA SER A 193 17.74 5.66 15.30
C SER A 193 16.30 6.13 15.15
N LEU A 194 15.89 6.29 13.89
CA LEU A 194 14.51 6.55 13.49
C LEU A 194 14.05 5.51 12.46
N PRO A 195 12.75 5.18 12.41
CA PRO A 195 12.23 4.30 11.37
C PRO A 195 12.29 5.00 10.01
N SER A 196 12.88 4.33 9.02
CA SER A 196 12.68 4.64 7.60
C SER A 196 11.26 4.24 7.22
N LEU A 197 10.51 5.14 6.61
CA LEU A 197 9.10 4.96 6.24
C LEU A 197 8.91 5.12 4.73
N THR A 198 8.02 4.32 4.14
CA THR A 198 7.44 4.63 2.81
C THR A 198 6.40 5.74 2.94
N TRP A 199 6.01 6.39 1.83
CA TRP A 199 4.99 7.45 1.90
C TRP A 199 3.65 6.95 2.47
N ARG A 200 3.23 5.71 2.13
CA ARG A 200 2.02 5.09 2.72
C ARG A 200 2.19 4.82 4.22
N GLU A 201 3.39 4.47 4.66
CA GLU A 201 3.70 4.33 6.09
C GLU A 201 3.66 5.66 6.82
N CYS A 202 4.09 6.76 6.19
CA CYS A 202 3.95 8.12 6.73
C CYS A 202 2.48 8.48 6.95
N LEU A 203 1.58 8.15 6.00
CA LEU A 203 0.15 8.37 6.17
C LEU A 203 -0.41 7.60 7.37
N ARG A 204 -0.08 6.31 7.49
CA ARG A 204 -0.48 5.47 8.63
C ARG A 204 0.09 6.00 9.94
N HIS A 205 1.34 6.47 9.91
CA HIS A 205 2.00 7.08 11.05
C HIS A 205 1.26 8.35 11.50
N ALA A 206 0.90 9.25 10.58
CA ALA A 206 0.14 10.46 10.87
C ALA A 206 -1.25 10.21 11.46
N VAL A 207 -1.93 9.15 11.04
CA VAL A 207 -3.22 8.77 11.63
C VAL A 207 -3.06 8.16 13.03
N GLY A 208 -1.95 7.46 13.27
CA GLY A 208 -1.64 6.85 14.57
C GLY A 208 -0.96 7.77 15.58
N ALA A 209 -0.38 8.89 15.13
CA ALA A 209 0.30 9.87 15.97
C ALA A 209 -0.74 10.71 16.73
N THR A 210 -1.02 10.33 17.98
CA THR A 210 -1.96 11.05 18.85
C THR A 210 -1.29 12.12 19.71
N LEU A 211 0.04 12.08 19.83
CA LEU A 211 0.82 12.92 20.74
C LEU A 211 1.52 14.10 20.03
N HIS A 212 1.64 14.06 18.71
CA HIS A 212 2.32 15.09 17.92
C HIS A 212 1.75 15.14 16.51
N VAL A 213 2.00 16.25 15.81
CA VAL A 213 1.81 16.35 14.36
C VAL A 213 3.11 15.88 13.70
N PRO A 214 3.10 14.82 12.88
CA PRO A 214 4.31 14.38 12.20
C PRO A 214 4.82 15.40 11.21
N GLU A 215 6.09 15.72 11.33
CA GLU A 215 6.85 16.42 10.29
C GLU A 215 7.79 15.42 9.65
N PHE A 216 7.77 15.34 8.32
CA PHE A 216 8.59 14.38 7.60
C PHE A 216 9.78 15.06 6.95
N ASP A 217 10.86 14.31 6.83
CA ASP A 217 12.00 14.63 6.00
C ASP A 217 12.28 13.47 5.05
N VAL A 218 12.89 13.76 3.91
CA VAL A 218 13.22 12.76 2.88
C VAL A 218 14.65 12.27 3.07
N LEU A 219 14.84 10.96 3.05
CA LEU A 219 16.19 10.40 3.10
C LEU A 219 16.96 10.73 1.82
N THR A 220 18.26 10.99 1.98
CA THR A 220 19.12 11.36 0.86
C THR A 220 19.09 10.32 -0.26
N SER A 221 19.38 10.80 -1.47
CA SER A 221 19.49 9.94 -2.65
C SER A 221 20.66 8.95 -2.58
N SER A 222 21.70 9.26 -1.80
CA SER A 222 22.85 8.40 -1.58
C SER A 222 22.55 7.26 -0.60
N LEU A 223 21.77 7.50 0.46
CA LEU A 223 21.41 6.50 1.47
C LEU A 223 20.29 5.56 1.02
N THR A 224 19.26 6.08 0.37
CA THR A 224 18.04 5.32 0.02
C THR A 224 18.32 3.98 -0.68
N PRO A 225 19.19 3.89 -1.71
CA PRO A 225 19.47 2.61 -2.38
C PRO A 225 20.04 1.53 -1.46
N HIS A 226 20.83 1.91 -0.44
CA HIS A 226 21.39 0.96 0.53
C HIS A 226 20.32 0.41 1.47
N LEU A 227 19.42 1.28 1.91
CA LEU A 227 18.27 0.87 2.72
C LEU A 227 17.39 -0.09 1.94
N LEU A 228 17.04 0.26 0.69
CA LEU A 228 16.19 -0.57 -0.17
C LEU A 228 16.73 -1.98 -0.37
N ALA A 229 18.04 -2.12 -0.51
CA ALA A 229 18.67 -3.43 -0.70
C ALA A 229 18.82 -4.23 0.60
N CYS A 230 18.72 -3.58 1.76
CA CYS A 230 18.68 -4.24 3.07
C CYS A 230 17.24 -4.49 3.55
N GLU A 231 16.24 -3.89 2.90
CA GLU A 231 14.83 -4.13 3.22
C GLU A 231 14.41 -5.55 2.79
N ASP A 232 13.71 -6.24 3.68
CA ASP A 232 13.04 -7.49 3.30
C ASP A 232 12.02 -7.22 2.17
N PRO A 233 11.94 -8.10 1.16
CA PRO A 233 10.91 -7.99 0.13
C PRO A 233 9.52 -7.89 0.77
N PHE A 234 8.77 -6.87 0.37
CA PHE A 234 7.43 -6.62 0.88
C PHE A 234 6.36 -6.72 -0.24
N PRO A 235 5.27 -7.46 -0.02
CA PRO A 235 5.00 -8.33 1.13
C PRO A 235 5.95 -9.55 1.14
N PRO A 236 6.20 -10.18 2.30
CA PRO A 236 7.10 -11.34 2.38
C PRO A 236 6.66 -12.46 1.41
N PRO A 237 7.58 -13.00 0.58
CA PRO A 237 7.23 -14.04 -0.39
C PRO A 237 6.63 -15.31 0.23
N SER A 238 6.98 -15.58 1.48
CA SER A 238 6.51 -16.72 2.28
C SER A 238 5.12 -16.54 2.87
N GLN A 239 4.55 -15.32 2.87
CA GLN A 239 3.25 -15.08 3.48
C GLN A 239 2.09 -15.46 2.55
N PRO A 240 1.01 -16.06 3.10
CA PRO A 240 -0.19 -16.42 2.36
C PRO A 240 -1.08 -15.19 2.10
N VAL A 241 -0.61 -14.29 1.24
CA VAL A 241 -1.26 -13.01 0.91
C VAL A 241 -1.23 -12.69 -0.58
N TRP A 242 -0.79 -13.63 -1.40
CA TRP A 242 -0.71 -13.47 -2.84
C TRP A 242 -1.95 -14.06 -3.51
N GLY A 243 -2.30 -13.58 -4.69
CA GLY A 243 -3.47 -14.02 -5.44
C GLY A 243 -3.18 -14.09 -6.93
N CYS A 244 -3.81 -15.04 -7.62
CA CYS A 244 -3.81 -15.06 -9.08
C CYS A 244 -4.81 -14.04 -9.63
N LEU A 245 -4.41 -13.30 -10.66
CA LEU A 245 -5.26 -12.34 -11.36
C LEU A 245 -6.09 -12.97 -12.49
N HIS A 246 -5.88 -14.26 -12.77
CA HIS A 246 -6.69 -15.04 -13.72
C HIS A 246 -7.76 -15.86 -13.00
N CYS A 247 -7.46 -16.38 -11.81
CA CYS A 247 -8.35 -17.24 -11.05
C CYS A 247 -9.30 -16.51 -10.10
N VAL A 248 -10.56 -16.90 -10.15
CA VAL A 248 -11.66 -16.10 -9.64
C VAL A 248 -11.95 -16.31 -8.15
N SER A 249 -11.59 -17.48 -7.63
CA SER A 249 -11.46 -17.71 -6.21
C SER A 249 -10.15 -18.43 -5.99
N TYR A 250 -9.36 -17.89 -5.07
CA TYR A 250 -8.55 -18.75 -4.25
C TYR A 250 -9.35 -19.10 -3.00
N GLY A 251 -9.12 -20.30 -2.46
CA GLY A 251 -9.56 -20.58 -1.09
C GLY A 251 -8.77 -19.70 -0.14
N GLU A 252 -7.75 -20.27 0.49
CA GLU A 252 -6.79 -19.47 1.24
C GLU A 252 -5.79 -18.80 0.28
N PRO A 253 -5.43 -17.52 0.47
CA PRO A 253 -4.44 -16.86 -0.37
C PRO A 253 -3.09 -17.61 -0.30
N PRO A 254 -2.46 -17.96 -1.43
CA PRO A 254 -1.18 -18.67 -1.44
C PRO A 254 -0.01 -17.75 -1.08
N THR A 255 1.15 -18.38 -0.90
CA THR A 255 2.45 -17.70 -0.95
C THR A 255 2.76 -17.22 -2.37
N LYS A 256 3.79 -16.36 -2.54
CA LYS A 256 4.21 -15.90 -3.87
C LYS A 256 4.53 -17.06 -4.81
N ALA A 257 5.32 -18.02 -4.31
CA ALA A 257 5.67 -19.24 -5.04
C ALA A 257 4.44 -20.08 -5.38
N GLY A 258 3.45 -20.16 -4.47
CA GLY A 258 2.18 -20.85 -4.72
C GLY A 258 1.35 -20.18 -5.82
N ALA A 259 1.27 -18.84 -5.80
CA ALA A 259 0.59 -18.07 -6.84
C ALA A 259 1.25 -18.25 -8.22
N ILE A 260 2.59 -18.22 -8.29
CA ILE A 260 3.35 -18.47 -9.52
C ILE A 260 3.09 -19.90 -10.01
N HIS A 261 3.25 -20.91 -9.15
CA HIS A 261 3.04 -22.31 -9.50
C HIS A 261 1.63 -22.55 -10.07
N HIS A 262 0.61 -21.98 -9.43
CA HIS A 262 -0.75 -22.09 -9.92
C HIS A 262 -0.96 -21.41 -11.27
N ASN A 263 -0.40 -20.22 -11.51
CA ASN A 263 -0.50 -19.57 -12.81
C ASN A 263 0.11 -20.43 -13.91
N CYS A 264 1.26 -21.06 -13.64
CA CYS A 264 1.89 -21.98 -14.57
C CYS A 264 1.04 -23.23 -14.83
N LYS A 265 0.46 -23.83 -13.79
CA LYS A 265 -0.26 -25.12 -13.91
C LYS A 265 -1.71 -25.00 -14.34
N THR A 266 -2.41 -23.97 -13.89
CA THR A 266 -3.86 -23.79 -14.11
C THR A 266 -4.14 -22.97 -15.36
N HIS A 267 -3.29 -21.96 -15.62
CA HIS A 267 -3.48 -21.02 -16.73
C HIS A 267 -2.46 -21.20 -17.85
N ASN A 268 -1.54 -22.17 -17.75
CA ASN A 268 -0.48 -22.43 -18.73
C ASN A 268 0.41 -21.21 -19.02
N ILE A 269 0.59 -20.32 -18.04
CA ILE A 269 1.44 -19.12 -18.16
C ILE A 269 2.87 -19.49 -17.75
N ALA A 270 3.76 -19.64 -18.73
CA ALA A 270 5.12 -20.12 -18.49
C ALA A 270 5.96 -19.21 -17.56
N ASN A 271 5.80 -17.89 -17.71
CA ASN A 271 6.52 -16.88 -16.93
C ASN A 271 5.52 -15.85 -16.37
N PRO A 272 4.83 -16.16 -15.26
CA PRO A 272 3.87 -15.24 -14.67
C PRO A 272 4.53 -13.93 -14.24
N VAL A 273 3.91 -12.81 -14.56
CA VAL A 273 4.37 -11.45 -14.26
C VAL A 273 3.56 -10.88 -13.09
N GLU A 274 4.26 -10.32 -12.10
CA GLU A 274 3.64 -9.67 -10.96
C GLU A 274 2.82 -8.43 -11.39
N ASN A 275 1.66 -8.22 -10.78
CA ASN A 275 0.64 -7.23 -11.14
C ASN A 275 -0.03 -7.42 -12.51
N VAL A 276 0.28 -8.51 -13.23
CA VAL A 276 -0.39 -8.91 -14.47
C VAL A 276 -1.09 -10.26 -14.30
N ASP A 277 -0.36 -11.27 -13.83
CA ASP A 277 -0.86 -12.64 -13.67
C ASP A 277 -1.11 -13.02 -12.21
N PHE A 278 -0.41 -12.36 -11.29
CA PHE A 278 -0.61 -12.49 -9.86
C PHE A 278 -0.24 -11.19 -9.15
N SER A 279 -0.86 -10.92 -8.01
CA SER A 279 -0.53 -9.73 -7.21
C SER A 279 -0.66 -10.03 -5.72
N PHE A 280 -0.11 -9.13 -4.92
CA PHE A 280 -0.47 -9.04 -3.51
C PHE A 280 -1.97 -8.69 -3.37
N ILE A 281 -2.67 -9.39 -2.47
CA ILE A 281 -4.05 -9.09 -2.11
C ILE A 281 -4.03 -8.15 -0.91
N HIS A 282 -4.50 -6.92 -1.12
CA HIS A 282 -4.68 -5.96 -0.04
C HIS A 282 -5.80 -6.49 0.88
N THR A 283 -5.49 -6.64 2.16
CA THR A 283 -6.49 -7.00 3.18
C THR A 283 -6.37 -6.02 4.33
N PRO A 284 -7.44 -5.74 5.09
CA PRO A 284 -7.36 -4.86 6.25
C PRO A 284 -6.30 -5.28 7.28
N LYS A 285 -5.94 -6.57 7.29
CA LYS A 285 -4.84 -7.14 8.07
C LYS A 285 -3.54 -7.15 7.27
N PHE A 286 -3.19 -6.03 6.67
CA PHE A 286 -1.93 -5.88 5.95
C PHE A 286 -0.77 -6.39 6.80
N PRO A 287 0.09 -7.27 6.25
CA PRO A 287 1.36 -7.51 6.91
C PRO A 287 2.07 -6.17 7.06
N LYS A 288 2.63 -5.93 8.23
CA LYS A 288 3.47 -4.75 8.45
C LYS A 288 4.83 -5.07 7.85
N ARG A 289 5.38 -4.14 7.06
CA ARG A 289 6.78 -4.20 6.68
C ARG A 289 7.63 -4.23 7.96
N GLY A 290 8.72 -4.99 7.93
CA GLY A 290 9.73 -4.90 8.97
C GLY A 290 10.16 -3.45 9.15
N ARG A 291 10.35 -3.01 10.40
CA ARG A 291 10.86 -1.66 10.64
C ARG A 291 12.33 -1.64 10.24
N PHE A 292 12.65 -0.84 9.24
CA PHE A 292 14.05 -0.53 8.95
C PHE A 292 14.43 0.73 9.73
N LEU A 293 15.52 0.67 10.50
CA LEU A 293 15.99 1.78 11.32
C LEU A 293 17.18 2.45 10.63
N VAL A 294 17.18 3.78 10.63
CA VAL A 294 18.29 4.61 10.16
C VAL A 294 19.00 5.15 11.38
N GLY A 295 20.30 4.90 11.51
CA GLY A 295 21.09 5.44 12.62
C GLY A 295 21.29 6.95 12.46
N LEU A 296 21.38 7.68 13.56
CA LEU A 296 21.54 9.14 13.55
C LEU A 296 22.93 9.58 14.01
N GLU A 297 23.69 8.68 14.61
CA GLU A 297 25.02 8.95 15.15
C GLU A 297 26.07 9.06 14.03
N GLU A 298 27.21 9.70 14.34
CA GLU A 298 28.32 9.89 13.39
C GLU A 298 28.95 8.58 12.91
N ASN A 299 28.90 7.55 13.74
CA ASN A 299 29.41 6.22 13.45
C ASN A 299 28.38 5.29 12.80
N ALA A 300 27.21 5.80 12.38
CA ALA A 300 26.16 5.03 11.72
C ALA A 300 26.12 5.26 10.20
N ASN A 301 25.39 4.39 9.49
CA ASN A 301 25.16 4.44 8.04
C ASN A 301 26.44 4.52 7.20
N GLN A 302 27.48 3.83 7.62
CA GLN A 302 28.75 3.80 6.90
C GLN A 302 28.74 2.67 5.85
N ARG A 303 29.42 2.91 4.73
CA ARG A 303 29.63 1.87 3.70
C ARG A 303 31.11 1.68 3.38
N CYS A 304 31.44 0.47 2.96
CA CYS A 304 32.76 0.13 2.43
C CYS A 304 32.85 0.54 0.96
N LEU A 305 33.91 1.28 0.59
CA LEU A 305 34.19 1.70 -0.79
C LEU A 305 35.10 0.72 -1.54
N ARG A 306 35.66 -0.28 -0.84
CA ARG A 306 36.52 -1.33 -1.42
C ARG A 306 35.75 -2.55 -1.90
N CYS A 307 34.54 -2.77 -1.37
CA CYS A 307 33.67 -3.82 -1.87
C CYS A 307 33.22 -3.51 -3.30
N PRO A 308 33.08 -4.53 -4.16
CA PRO A 308 32.50 -4.35 -5.49
C PRO A 308 31.13 -3.67 -5.40
N SER A 309 30.86 -2.78 -6.36
CA SER A 309 29.57 -2.11 -6.52
C SER A 309 28.43 -3.13 -6.42
N GLY A 310 27.64 -3.07 -5.33
CA GLY A 310 26.52 -4.00 -5.09
C GLY A 310 26.42 -4.55 -3.66
N THR A 311 27.45 -4.40 -2.81
CA THR A 311 27.26 -4.64 -1.38
C THR A 311 26.57 -3.44 -0.74
N TYR A 312 25.26 -3.53 -0.56
CA TYR A 312 24.45 -2.47 0.04
C TYR A 312 24.44 -2.49 1.58
N LYS A 313 25.41 -3.20 2.18
CA LYS A 313 25.46 -3.36 3.63
C LYS A 313 25.87 -2.04 4.27
N LEU A 314 24.98 -1.50 5.09
CA LEU A 314 25.28 -0.41 6.00
C LEU A 314 25.89 -0.96 7.29
N TRP A 315 26.89 -0.24 7.79
CA TRP A 315 27.60 -0.59 9.01
C TRP A 315 27.41 0.48 10.07
N THR A 316 27.41 0.02 11.32
CA THR A 316 27.57 0.86 12.50
C THR A 316 28.96 0.59 13.08
N ASN A 317 29.82 1.61 13.19
CA ASN A 317 31.19 1.40 13.67
C ASN A 317 31.31 1.27 15.19
N LYS A 318 30.19 1.19 15.89
CA LYS A 318 30.16 1.07 17.35
C LYS A 318 30.92 -0.17 17.86
N ASP A 319 30.82 -1.28 17.14
CA ASP A 319 31.47 -2.54 17.48
C ASP A 319 32.73 -2.82 16.62
N GLY A 320 33.22 -1.79 15.92
CA GLY A 320 34.33 -1.92 14.97
C GLY A 320 34.01 -2.84 13.80
N ASP A 321 32.73 -3.11 13.52
CA ASP A 321 32.30 -4.09 12.51
C ASP A 321 32.76 -3.71 11.10
N LEU A 322 32.71 -2.42 10.74
CA LEU A 322 33.24 -1.93 9.48
C LEU A 322 34.76 -2.08 9.43
N SER A 323 35.46 -1.67 10.49
CA SER A 323 36.92 -1.79 10.57
C SER A 323 37.38 -3.24 10.49
N ARG A 324 36.66 -4.16 11.14
CA ARG A 324 36.90 -5.60 11.07
C ARG A 324 36.68 -6.12 9.66
N HIS A 325 35.60 -5.71 9.00
CA HIS A 325 35.36 -6.04 7.61
C HIS A 325 36.47 -5.53 6.68
N LEU A 326 36.91 -4.29 6.83
CA LEU A 326 37.99 -3.71 6.00
C LEU A 326 39.32 -4.43 6.23
N LEU A 327 39.60 -4.85 7.47
CA LEU A 327 40.77 -5.67 7.78
C LEU A 327 40.66 -7.07 7.17
N ASP A 328 39.55 -7.77 7.41
CA ASP A 328 39.39 -9.18 7.05
C ASP A 328 39.21 -9.37 5.54
N ALA A 329 38.43 -8.51 4.89
CA ALA A 329 38.09 -8.63 3.47
C ALA A 329 39.05 -7.87 2.55
N HIS A 330 39.67 -6.79 3.04
CA HIS A 330 40.50 -5.91 2.21
C HIS A 330 41.93 -5.73 2.74
N GLY A 331 42.29 -6.30 3.89
CA GLY A 331 43.63 -6.22 4.47
C GLY A 331 43.99 -4.83 5.02
N ILE A 332 43.01 -3.95 5.22
CA ILE A 332 43.25 -2.56 5.61
C ILE A 332 43.16 -2.44 7.13
N LYS A 333 44.25 -1.97 7.76
CA LYS A 333 44.31 -1.80 9.22
C LYS A 333 43.55 -0.56 9.64
N LEU A 334 43.06 -0.58 10.88
CA LEU A 334 42.36 0.55 11.50
C LEU A 334 43.16 1.87 11.45
N THR A 335 44.49 1.80 11.62
CA THR A 335 45.38 2.97 11.56
C THR A 335 45.51 3.59 10.18
N ASP A 336 45.14 2.83 9.14
CA ASP A 336 45.38 3.17 7.75
C ASP A 336 44.07 3.53 7.03
N LEU A 337 42.93 3.56 7.74
CA LEU A 337 41.62 3.87 7.17
C LEU A 337 41.51 5.34 6.77
N ILE A 338 41.09 5.57 5.52
CA ILE A 338 40.88 6.91 4.97
C ILE A 338 39.42 7.03 4.51
N GLU A 339 38.70 8.01 5.05
CA GLU A 339 37.34 8.35 4.61
C GLU A 339 37.34 8.91 3.18
N GLY A 340 36.33 8.55 2.39
CA GLY A 340 36.23 8.83 0.96
C GLY A 340 37.10 7.92 0.08
N VAL A 341 37.93 7.05 0.69
CA VAL A 341 38.79 6.09 -0.03
C VAL A 341 38.44 4.64 0.33
N ASP A 342 38.42 4.31 1.62
CA ASP A 342 38.13 2.95 2.11
C ASP A 342 36.68 2.79 2.55
N TRP A 343 36.13 3.86 3.09
CA TRP A 343 34.77 3.94 3.57
C TRP A 343 34.23 5.36 3.43
N GLU A 344 32.92 5.51 3.51
CA GLU A 344 32.30 6.82 3.66
C GLU A 344 31.05 6.71 4.53
N ARG A 345 30.71 7.83 5.17
CA ARG A 345 29.43 8.01 5.84
C ARG A 345 28.39 8.46 4.82
N LEU A 346 27.20 7.89 4.89
CA LEU A 346 26.05 8.36 4.12
C LEU A 346 25.22 9.31 4.99
N GLU A 347 24.98 10.50 4.46
CA GLU A 347 24.11 11.49 5.09
C GLU A 347 22.66 10.99 5.13
N VAL A 348 21.98 11.24 6.25
CA VAL A 348 20.61 10.74 6.47
C VAL A 348 19.60 11.59 5.70
N VAL A 349 19.71 12.91 5.85
CA VAL A 349 18.90 13.95 5.20
C VAL A 349 19.83 15.08 4.73
N GLU A 350 19.36 15.95 3.84
CA GLU A 350 20.17 17.06 3.31
C GLU A 350 20.42 18.17 4.36
N ASP A 351 19.48 18.39 5.29
CA ASP A 351 19.62 19.30 6.44
C ASP A 351 19.52 18.52 7.75
N ASP A 352 20.66 18.24 8.37
CA ASP A 352 20.77 17.44 9.59
C ASP A 352 20.69 18.28 10.88
N SER A 353 20.45 19.59 10.78
CA SER A 353 20.42 20.49 11.95
C SER A 353 19.41 20.04 13.01
N TRP A 354 18.23 19.56 12.58
CA TRP A 354 17.21 19.03 13.48
C TRP A 354 17.62 17.70 14.14
N ILE A 355 18.46 16.90 13.47
CA ILE A 355 19.00 15.66 14.05
C ILE A 355 19.96 16.01 15.17
N VAL A 356 20.87 16.98 14.93
CA VAL A 356 21.82 17.46 15.94
C VAL A 356 21.08 18.02 17.16
N GLU A 357 20.05 18.84 16.94
CA GLU A 357 19.20 19.36 18.02
C GLU A 357 18.50 18.22 18.79
N ALA A 358 17.89 17.28 18.09
CA ALA A 358 17.22 16.14 18.71
C ALA A 358 18.19 15.29 19.55
N MET A 359 19.40 15.05 19.05
CA MET A 359 20.44 14.29 19.74
C MET A 359 20.97 14.99 20.99
N ASN A 360 21.08 16.33 20.99
CA ASN A 360 21.54 17.11 22.15
C ASN A 360 20.51 17.16 23.30
N ASN A 361 19.24 16.88 23.01
CA ASN A 361 18.16 16.87 24.00
C ASN A 361 17.98 15.51 24.71
N HIS A 362 18.84 14.53 24.41
CA HIS A 362 18.80 13.15 24.93
C HIS A 362 20.13 12.73 25.57
#